data_AF-A0A351FJE2-F1
#
_entry.id   AF-A0A351FJE2-F1
#
_cell.length_a   1.000
_cell.length_b   1.000
_cell.length_c   1.000
_cell.angle_alpha   90.00
_cell.angle_beta   90.00
_cell.angle_gamma   90.00
#
_symmetry.space_group_name_H-M   'P 1'
#
loop_
_entity.id
_entity.type
_entity.pdbx_description
1 polymer ?
#
loop_
_entity_poly.entity_id
_entity_poly.type
_entity_poly.pdbx_seq_one_letter_code
_entity_poly.pdbx_strand_id
1 'polypeptide(L)'
;RFLDLRGLIPGEDQRRFAEIYVSAFLDIVTKGDKRYLPIFRDHRVIGQWLPETMYITRFETNGFRPLATFEEDIDVTSGTEEGVVLRGDSLSTWREETLQLRSSNRSNTSASQENQAVTIAWNNRIAGSDTTRHGPAARFTVQLPVYLAANWSLSDATTLNFMLGPTPRIPSPRKDPDSVGEMGADTVRTSVSSDAREPSPVDLSVEVTDAEGVSARVTLSDYGAIRRPLETYVLRRRDIESQRFSEHWELVLQTFSIPLGDFVAQAPHLDLRRITSLAFVFDKAHAGEVSIDQIGFSDLDPAFLSARVESSEK
;
A
#
# COMPACT_ATOMS: atom_id res chain seq x y z
N ARG A 1 -30.97 -22.30 0.25
CA ARG A 1 -30.12 -21.23 -0.32
C ARG A 1 -28.68 -21.51 0.11
N PHE A 2 -27.77 -21.75 -0.84
CA PHE A 2 -26.39 -22.19 -0.56
C PHE A 2 -25.44 -21.02 -0.27
N LEU A 3 -25.59 -19.93 -1.01
CA LEU A 3 -24.80 -18.71 -0.88
C LEU A 3 -25.28 -17.82 0.26
N ASP A 4 -24.33 -17.19 0.93
CA ASP A 4 -24.56 -16.04 1.80
C ASP A 4 -24.49 -14.76 0.96
N LEU A 5 -25.56 -13.98 0.98
CA LEU A 5 -25.68 -12.77 0.16
C LEU A 5 -25.76 -11.51 1.02
N ARG A 6 -25.59 -11.64 2.33
CA ARG A 6 -25.72 -10.51 3.27
C ARG A 6 -24.62 -9.47 3.11
N GLY A 7 -23.47 -9.87 2.59
CA GLY A 7 -22.34 -8.97 2.27
C GLY A 7 -22.43 -8.31 0.90
N LEU A 8 -23.47 -8.57 0.10
CA LEU A 8 -23.61 -7.93 -1.20
C LEU A 8 -24.24 -6.55 -1.06
N ILE A 9 -23.67 -5.59 -1.80
CA ILE A 9 -24.30 -4.29 -2.06
C ILE A 9 -25.67 -4.52 -2.73
N PRO A 10 -26.72 -3.75 -2.39
CA PRO A 10 -28.03 -3.86 -3.06
C PRO A 10 -27.92 -3.78 -4.59
N GLY A 11 -28.81 -4.48 -5.29
CA GLY A 11 -28.73 -4.53 -6.76
C GLY A 11 -28.96 -3.17 -7.44
N GLU A 12 -29.73 -2.27 -6.82
CA GLU A 12 -29.91 -0.89 -7.30
C GLU A 12 -28.61 -0.09 -7.19
N ASP A 13 -27.94 -0.20 -6.05
CA ASP A 13 -26.64 0.42 -5.79
C ASP A 13 -25.55 -0.10 -6.73
N GLN A 14 -25.53 -1.41 -7.03
CA GLN A 14 -24.62 -1.98 -8.04
C GLN A 14 -24.86 -1.38 -9.43
N ARG A 15 -26.13 -1.24 -9.85
CA ARG A 15 -26.48 -0.63 -11.13
C ARG A 15 -26.12 0.85 -11.17
N ARG A 16 -26.33 1.58 -10.08
CA ARG A 16 -25.97 3.00 -9.96
C ARG A 16 -24.46 3.20 -10.05
N PHE A 17 -23.69 2.36 -9.35
CA PHE A 17 -22.22 2.35 -9.43
C PHE A 17 -21.76 2.11 -10.87
N ALA A 18 -22.31 1.09 -11.53
CA ALA A 18 -21.99 0.78 -12.93
C ALA A 18 -22.36 1.93 -13.88
N GLU A 19 -23.54 2.53 -13.73
CA GLU A 19 -23.99 3.67 -14.53
C GLU A 19 -22.98 4.83 -14.46
N ILE A 20 -22.51 5.19 -13.27
CA ILE A 20 -21.56 6.29 -13.07
C ILE A 20 -20.22 5.99 -13.76
N TYR A 21 -19.59 4.86 -13.44
CA TYR A 21 -18.26 4.53 -13.95
C TYR A 21 -18.25 4.26 -15.46
N VAL A 22 -19.25 3.54 -15.97
CA VAL A 22 -19.36 3.25 -17.41
C VAL A 22 -19.64 4.53 -18.19
N SER A 23 -20.54 5.39 -17.72
CA SER A 23 -20.82 6.67 -18.40
C SER A 23 -19.62 7.61 -18.38
N ALA A 24 -18.94 7.73 -17.24
CA ALA A 24 -17.69 8.49 -17.12
C ALA A 24 -16.63 8.00 -18.11
N PHE A 25 -16.43 6.68 -18.21
CA PHE A 25 -15.49 6.08 -19.14
C PHE A 25 -15.86 6.37 -20.60
N LEU A 26 -17.14 6.19 -20.96
CA LEU A 26 -17.63 6.48 -22.30
C LEU A 26 -17.47 7.96 -22.65
N ASP A 27 -17.76 8.88 -21.74
CA ASP A 27 -17.58 10.33 -21.96
C ASP A 27 -16.11 10.70 -22.20
N ILE A 28 -15.17 10.10 -21.47
CA ILE A 28 -13.74 10.29 -21.70
C ILE A 28 -13.34 9.77 -23.08
N VAL A 29 -13.67 8.51 -23.41
CA VAL A 29 -13.17 7.84 -24.60
C VAL A 29 -13.85 8.34 -25.88
N THR A 30 -15.14 8.67 -25.82
CA THR A 30 -15.92 9.05 -27.01
C THR A 30 -16.05 10.55 -27.22
N LYS A 31 -16.01 11.35 -26.15
CA LYS A 31 -16.17 12.82 -26.22
C LYS A 31 -14.91 13.58 -25.81
N GLY A 32 -13.90 12.89 -25.28
CA GLY A 32 -12.70 13.55 -24.74
C GLY A 32 -12.97 14.35 -23.47
N ASP A 33 -14.06 14.08 -22.75
CA ASP A 33 -14.44 14.85 -21.57
C ASP A 33 -13.58 14.43 -20.35
N LYS A 34 -12.46 15.11 -20.19
CA LYS A 34 -11.47 14.83 -19.14
C LYS A 34 -11.93 15.16 -17.73
N ARG A 35 -13.07 15.84 -17.55
CA ARG A 35 -13.57 16.24 -16.21
C ARG A 35 -13.87 15.04 -15.31
N TYR A 36 -14.08 13.86 -15.89
CA TYR A 36 -14.36 12.62 -15.15
C TYR A 36 -13.11 11.80 -14.80
N LEU A 37 -11.92 12.16 -15.29
CA LEU A 37 -10.68 11.41 -15.03
C LEU A 37 -10.37 11.22 -13.53
N PRO A 38 -10.58 12.22 -12.63
CA PRO A 38 -10.31 12.04 -11.20
C PRO A 38 -11.01 10.83 -10.56
N ILE A 39 -12.20 10.45 -11.04
CA ILE A 39 -13.02 9.37 -10.48
C ILE A 39 -12.33 8.01 -10.54
N PHE A 40 -11.49 7.78 -11.55
CA PHE A 40 -10.77 6.52 -11.74
C PHE A 40 -9.55 6.39 -10.84
N ARG A 41 -8.96 7.52 -10.46
CA ARG A 41 -7.83 7.57 -9.52
C ARG A 41 -8.31 7.51 -8.06
N ASP A 42 -9.38 8.23 -7.75
CA ASP A 42 -9.87 8.40 -6.39
C ASP A 42 -11.40 8.45 -6.34
N HIS A 43 -12.00 7.35 -5.86
CA HIS A 43 -13.45 7.24 -5.73
C HIS A 43 -14.05 8.29 -4.79
N ARG A 44 -13.27 8.84 -3.85
CA ARG A 44 -13.76 9.80 -2.83
C ARG A 44 -14.21 11.10 -3.48
N VAL A 45 -13.67 11.46 -4.65
CA VAL A 45 -14.08 12.63 -5.44
C VAL A 45 -15.58 12.64 -5.72
N ILE A 46 -16.18 11.46 -5.86
CA ILE A 46 -17.62 11.29 -6.07
C ILE A 46 -18.29 10.50 -4.95
N GLY A 47 -17.72 10.50 -3.74
CA GLY A 47 -18.20 9.67 -2.63
C GLY A 47 -19.69 9.86 -2.32
N GLN A 48 -20.24 11.06 -2.53
CA GLN A 48 -21.67 11.36 -2.33
C GLN A 48 -22.59 10.72 -3.39
N TRP A 49 -22.05 10.28 -4.53
CA TRP A 49 -22.80 9.59 -5.59
C TRP A 49 -22.69 8.08 -5.49
N LEU A 50 -21.78 7.59 -4.66
CA LEU A 50 -21.48 6.18 -4.50
C LEU A 50 -22.27 5.59 -3.33
N PRO A 51 -22.68 4.31 -3.42
CA PRO A 51 -23.24 3.58 -2.29
C PRO A 51 -22.36 3.66 -1.03
N GLU A 52 -22.98 3.70 0.14
CA GLU A 52 -22.24 3.70 1.41
C GLU A 52 -21.65 2.32 1.67
N THR A 53 -20.39 2.14 1.28
CA THR A 53 -19.62 0.91 1.43
C THR A 53 -18.12 1.20 1.42
N MET A 54 -17.31 0.18 1.64
CA MET A 54 -15.86 0.30 1.50
C MET A 54 -15.45 0.13 0.03
N TYR A 55 -14.59 1.03 -0.43
CA TYR A 55 -14.00 1.01 -1.76
C TYR A 55 -12.49 0.82 -1.66
N ILE A 56 -11.95 -0.02 -2.54
CA ILE A 56 -10.53 -0.14 -2.80
C ILE A 56 -10.34 0.23 -4.26
N THR A 57 -9.49 1.23 -4.53
CA THR A 57 -9.20 1.69 -5.88
C THR A 57 -7.83 1.20 -6.29
N ARG A 58 -7.76 0.51 -7.44
CA ARG A 58 -6.52 0.22 -8.16
C ARG A 58 -6.56 1.01 -9.46
N PHE A 59 -5.49 1.76 -9.70
CA PHE A 59 -5.39 2.67 -10.83
C PHE A 59 -3.96 2.69 -11.35
N GLU A 60 -3.82 2.64 -12.66
CA GLU A 60 -2.55 2.75 -13.36
C GLU A 60 -2.79 3.41 -14.72
N THR A 61 -1.78 4.14 -15.20
CA THR A 61 -1.80 4.74 -16.54
C THR A 61 -0.61 4.21 -17.34
N ASN A 62 -0.66 4.40 -18.66
CA ASN A 62 0.48 4.15 -19.53
C ASN A 62 1.71 5.04 -19.24
N GLY A 63 1.56 6.07 -18.41
CA GLY A 63 2.66 6.92 -17.95
C GLY A 63 3.39 6.36 -16.74
N PHE A 64 3.00 5.20 -16.20
CA PHE A 64 3.68 4.56 -15.09
C PHE A 64 5.04 4.00 -15.51
N ARG A 65 6.07 4.32 -14.73
CA ARG A 65 7.44 3.86 -14.87
C ARG A 65 7.85 3.16 -13.57
N PRO A 66 8.03 1.83 -13.59
CA PRO A 66 8.27 1.05 -12.38
C PRO A 66 9.67 1.26 -11.85
N LEU A 67 9.80 1.34 -10.52
CA LEU A 67 11.06 1.24 -9.78
C LEU A 67 11.22 -0.15 -9.17
N ALA A 68 10.12 -0.74 -8.66
CA ALA A 68 10.09 -2.09 -8.10
C ALA A 68 8.66 -2.67 -8.22
N THR A 69 8.52 -3.73 -9.02
CA THR A 69 7.31 -4.54 -9.18
C THR A 69 7.43 -5.92 -8.55
N PHE A 70 8.65 -6.32 -8.16
CA PHE A 70 8.92 -7.56 -7.43
C PHE A 70 8.66 -8.84 -8.24
N GLU A 71 8.62 -8.72 -9.58
CA GLU A 71 8.36 -9.82 -10.51
C GLU A 71 9.64 -10.31 -11.22
N GLU A 72 10.75 -9.58 -11.07
CA GLU A 72 11.91 -9.71 -11.94
C GLU A 72 12.84 -10.86 -11.52
N ASP A 73 13.09 -10.99 -10.21
CA ASP A 73 14.03 -11.95 -9.65
C ASP A 73 13.68 -12.39 -8.20
N ILE A 74 14.65 -12.97 -7.49
CA ILE A 74 14.51 -13.48 -6.11
C ILE A 74 15.32 -12.60 -5.13
N ASP A 75 16.17 -11.72 -5.64
CA ASP A 75 16.99 -10.83 -4.84
C ASP A 75 16.14 -9.66 -4.35
N VAL A 76 15.69 -9.77 -3.10
CA VAL A 76 14.87 -8.75 -2.46
C VAL A 76 15.51 -7.36 -2.37
N THR A 77 16.79 -7.23 -2.70
CA THR A 77 17.55 -5.96 -2.71
C THR A 77 17.63 -5.29 -4.08
N SER A 78 17.15 -5.91 -5.15
CA SER A 78 17.11 -5.34 -6.50
C SER A 78 15.76 -4.66 -6.77
N GLY A 79 15.75 -3.65 -7.65
CA GLY A 79 14.52 -3.09 -8.20
C GLY A 79 14.33 -3.45 -9.67
N THR A 80 13.14 -3.16 -10.21
CA THR A 80 12.79 -3.34 -11.62
C THR A 80 13.63 -2.48 -12.55
N GLU A 81 13.79 -1.20 -12.21
CA GLU A 81 14.55 -0.26 -13.02
C GLU A 81 16.05 -0.46 -12.76
N GLU A 82 16.83 -0.46 -13.84
CA GLU A 82 18.27 -0.72 -13.76
C GLU A 82 18.97 0.21 -12.76
N GLY A 83 19.70 -0.38 -11.81
CA GLY A 83 20.45 0.33 -10.79
C GLY A 83 19.62 0.81 -9.59
N VAL A 84 18.31 0.54 -9.55
CA VAL A 84 17.52 0.70 -8.33
C VAL A 84 17.92 -0.37 -7.32
N VAL A 85 18.12 0.06 -6.07
CA VAL A 85 18.50 -0.82 -4.95
C VAL A 85 17.55 -0.64 -3.78
N LEU A 86 17.04 -1.73 -3.23
CA LEU A 86 16.14 -1.76 -2.10
C LEU A 86 16.91 -2.00 -0.80
N ARG A 87 16.52 -1.31 0.28
CA ARG A 87 17.12 -1.47 1.61
C ARG A 87 16.08 -1.46 2.72
N GLY A 88 16.19 -2.43 3.61
CA GLY A 88 15.46 -2.49 4.87
C GLY A 88 16.34 -2.09 6.05
N ASP A 89 15.84 -1.20 6.91
CA ASP A 89 16.42 -0.87 8.21
C ASP A 89 15.40 -1.14 9.32
N SER A 90 15.82 -1.86 10.35
CA SER A 90 15.02 -2.14 11.55
C SER A 90 13.67 -2.84 11.26
N LEU A 91 13.56 -3.53 10.12
CA LEU A 91 12.39 -4.32 9.75
C LEU A 91 12.38 -5.65 10.54
N SER A 92 11.19 -6.08 10.94
CA SER A 92 10.97 -7.41 11.53
C SER A 92 10.81 -8.49 10.45
N THR A 93 10.35 -8.11 9.26
CA THR A 93 10.23 -8.99 8.10
C THR A 93 10.44 -8.17 6.84
N TRP A 94 11.21 -8.73 5.90
CA TRP A 94 11.38 -8.25 4.54
C TRP A 94 11.52 -9.47 3.64
N ARG A 95 10.52 -9.69 2.79
CA ARG A 95 10.52 -10.78 1.82
C ARG A 95 9.61 -10.45 0.67
N GLU A 96 9.91 -10.98 -0.50
CA GLU A 96 9.01 -11.01 -1.64
C GLU A 96 8.21 -12.31 -1.61
N GLU A 97 6.91 -12.23 -1.85
CA GLU A 97 6.05 -13.41 -1.90
C GLU A 97 4.85 -13.24 -2.81
N THR A 98 4.40 -14.35 -3.36
CA THR A 98 3.20 -14.39 -4.21
C THR A 98 1.97 -14.12 -3.36
N LEU A 99 1.20 -13.11 -3.73
CA LEU A 99 -0.09 -12.83 -3.11
C LEU A 99 -1.02 -14.02 -3.31
N GLN A 100 -1.59 -14.49 -2.21
CA GLN A 100 -2.52 -15.62 -2.22
C GLN A 100 -3.96 -15.11 -2.30
N LEU A 101 -4.78 -15.82 -3.08
CA LEU A 101 -6.23 -15.80 -2.98
C LEU A 101 -6.66 -16.36 -1.64
N ARG A 102 -7.78 -15.88 -1.12
CA ARG A 102 -8.39 -16.42 0.10
C ARG A 102 -8.91 -17.85 -0.04
N SER A 103 -9.12 -18.30 -1.29
CA SER A 103 -9.56 -19.66 -1.59
C SER A 103 -8.45 -20.67 -1.33
N SER A 104 -8.80 -21.79 -0.71
CA SER A 104 -7.85 -22.88 -0.50
C SER A 104 -7.43 -23.53 -1.82
N ASN A 105 -6.16 -23.92 -1.91
CA ASN A 105 -5.64 -24.70 -3.02
C ASN A 105 -6.37 -26.06 -3.09
N ARG A 106 -6.70 -26.52 -4.30
CA ARG A 106 -7.32 -27.82 -4.56
C ARG A 106 -6.64 -28.44 -5.77
N SER A 107 -6.88 -29.73 -6.00
CA SER A 107 -6.26 -30.49 -7.10
C SER A 107 -6.42 -29.87 -8.49
N ASN A 108 -7.35 -28.93 -8.69
CA ASN A 108 -7.61 -28.23 -9.95
C ASN A 108 -7.68 -26.70 -9.84
N THR A 109 -7.27 -26.07 -8.74
CA THR A 109 -7.33 -24.61 -8.57
C THR A 109 -6.08 -24.07 -7.90
N SER A 110 -5.43 -23.07 -8.50
CA SER A 110 -4.37 -22.29 -7.84
C SER A 110 -4.99 -21.34 -6.80
N ALA A 111 -4.34 -21.21 -5.64
CA ALA A 111 -4.65 -20.20 -4.63
C ALA A 111 -3.80 -18.94 -4.82
N SER A 112 -3.17 -18.76 -5.98
CA SER A 112 -2.32 -17.61 -6.30
C SER A 112 -3.14 -16.49 -6.95
N GLN A 113 -2.82 -15.24 -6.64
CA GLN A 113 -3.26 -14.08 -7.43
C GLN A 113 -2.42 -13.87 -8.70
N GLU A 114 -1.37 -14.69 -8.90
CA GLU A 114 -0.38 -14.55 -9.98
C GLU A 114 0.27 -13.16 -9.98
N ASN A 115 0.59 -12.66 -8.78
CA ASN A 115 1.21 -11.36 -8.52
C ASN A 115 2.13 -11.49 -7.31
N GLN A 116 3.35 -10.99 -7.42
CA GLN A 116 4.31 -10.84 -6.32
C GLN A 116 4.11 -9.51 -5.61
N ALA A 117 4.58 -9.42 -4.38
CA ALA A 117 4.65 -8.18 -3.63
C ALA A 117 5.74 -8.31 -2.58
N VAL A 118 6.27 -7.17 -2.10
CA VAL A 118 7.12 -7.18 -0.92
C VAL A 118 6.28 -7.08 0.35
N THR A 119 6.46 -8.05 1.25
CA THR A 119 5.89 -8.03 2.59
C THR A 119 6.88 -7.43 3.57
N ILE A 120 6.48 -6.33 4.20
CA ILE A 120 7.26 -5.58 5.18
C ILE A 120 6.54 -5.57 6.52
N ALA A 121 7.21 -6.05 7.57
CA ALA A 121 6.70 -6.00 8.94
C ALA A 121 7.64 -5.20 9.84
N TRP A 122 7.08 -4.53 10.84
CA TRP A 122 7.85 -3.77 11.83
C TRP A 122 7.22 -3.86 13.21
N ASN A 123 8.07 -3.75 14.23
CA ASN A 123 7.68 -3.39 15.57
C ASN A 123 8.74 -2.45 16.15
N ASN A 124 8.41 -1.18 16.36
CA ASN A 124 9.33 -0.17 16.86
C ASN A 124 9.56 -0.30 18.37
N ARG A 125 8.78 -1.11 19.10
CA ARG A 125 9.01 -1.35 20.53
C ARG A 125 10.21 -2.24 20.74
N ILE A 126 10.96 -1.96 21.80
CA ILE A 126 12.02 -2.83 22.30
C ILE A 126 11.46 -3.74 23.38
N ALA A 127 11.75 -5.04 23.29
CA ALA A 127 11.37 -6.03 24.28
C ALA A 127 12.04 -5.73 25.63
N GLY A 128 11.27 -5.79 26.70
CA GLY A 128 11.72 -5.48 28.05
C GLY A 128 10.55 -5.30 29.00
N SER A 129 10.84 -5.05 30.28
CA SER A 129 9.83 -4.72 31.29
C SER A 129 9.16 -3.37 31.01
N ASP A 130 9.89 -2.42 30.40
CA ASP A 130 9.36 -1.15 29.95
C ASP A 130 8.76 -1.25 28.54
N THR A 131 7.45 -1.45 28.48
CA THR A 131 6.70 -1.54 27.21
C THR A 131 6.53 -0.20 26.48
N THR A 132 7.02 0.91 27.04
CA THR A 132 6.98 2.25 26.44
C THR A 132 8.26 2.60 25.68
N ARG A 133 9.28 1.74 25.74
CA ARG A 133 10.56 1.95 25.06
C ARG A 133 10.44 1.63 23.57
N HIS A 134 10.84 2.59 22.74
CA HIS A 134 10.90 2.46 21.29
C HIS A 134 12.34 2.62 20.77
N GLY A 135 12.68 1.85 19.74
CA GLY A 135 13.83 2.10 18.88
C GLY A 135 13.48 3.04 17.72
N PRO A 136 14.44 3.31 16.81
CA PRO A 136 14.18 4.05 15.59
C PRO A 136 13.03 3.43 14.77
N ALA A 137 12.27 4.26 14.07
CA ALA A 137 11.24 3.76 13.16
C ALA A 137 11.86 2.87 12.09
N ALA A 138 11.21 1.75 11.78
CA ALA A 138 11.63 0.91 10.66
C ALA A 138 11.54 1.69 9.34
N ARG A 139 12.41 1.37 8.37
CA ARG A 139 12.45 2.03 7.07
C ARG A 139 12.62 1.01 5.96
N PHE A 140 11.84 1.16 4.90
CA PHE A 140 12.07 0.49 3.62
C PHE A 140 12.40 1.55 2.57
N THR A 141 13.60 1.50 2.01
CA THR A 141 14.16 2.55 1.15
C THR A 141 14.38 2.01 -0.25
N VAL A 142 13.90 2.75 -1.24
CA VAL A 142 14.20 2.56 -2.67
C VAL A 142 15.26 3.59 -3.03
N GLN A 143 16.47 3.14 -3.34
CA GLN A 143 17.58 3.98 -3.77
C GLN A 143 17.59 4.05 -5.30
N LEU A 144 17.69 5.27 -5.81
CA LEU A 144 17.67 5.56 -7.24
C LEU A 144 19.08 5.91 -7.73
N PRO A 145 19.46 5.50 -8.94
CA PRO A 145 20.63 6.05 -9.61
C PRO A 145 20.51 7.57 -9.73
N VAL A 146 21.61 8.28 -9.51
CA VAL A 146 21.64 9.77 -9.48
C VAL A 146 21.16 10.44 -10.78
N TYR A 147 21.19 9.72 -11.90
CA TYR A 147 20.73 10.20 -13.20
C TYR A 147 19.23 9.98 -13.43
N LEU A 148 18.59 9.07 -12.68
CA LEU A 148 17.28 8.54 -13.03
C LEU A 148 16.20 9.62 -12.98
N ALA A 149 16.17 10.38 -11.88
CA ALA A 149 15.21 11.47 -11.68
C ALA A 149 15.28 12.55 -12.79
N ALA A 150 16.51 12.90 -13.21
CA ALA A 150 16.73 13.86 -14.29
C ALA A 150 16.28 13.28 -15.65
N ASN A 151 16.66 12.04 -15.96
CA ASN A 151 16.31 11.35 -17.21
C ASN A 151 14.80 11.17 -17.35
N TRP A 152 14.13 10.80 -16.26
CA TRP A 152 12.69 10.65 -16.21
C TRP A 152 11.94 11.99 -16.14
N SER A 153 12.69 13.09 -16.04
CA SER A 153 12.14 14.42 -16.00
C SER A 153 11.14 14.67 -14.88
N LEU A 154 11.40 14.10 -13.69
CA LEU A 154 10.53 14.26 -12.53
C LEU A 154 10.28 15.75 -12.23
N SER A 155 9.02 16.06 -11.97
CA SER A 155 8.56 17.43 -11.72
C SER A 155 7.40 17.41 -10.72
N ASP A 156 6.89 18.59 -10.36
CA ASP A 156 5.72 18.74 -9.50
C ASP A 156 4.45 18.11 -10.09
N ALA A 157 4.39 17.94 -11.41
CA ALA A 157 3.33 17.23 -12.13
C ALA A 157 3.44 15.70 -12.07
N THR A 158 4.59 15.16 -11.69
CA THR A 158 4.81 13.71 -11.57
C THR A 158 4.25 13.21 -10.24
N THR A 159 3.69 12.00 -10.21
CA THR A 159 3.24 11.34 -8.97
C THR A 159 4.11 10.14 -8.64
N LEU A 160 4.39 9.95 -7.35
CA LEU A 160 4.84 8.67 -6.80
C LEU A 160 3.61 7.77 -6.65
N ASN A 161 3.65 6.62 -7.29
CA ASN A 161 2.59 5.61 -7.24
C ASN A 161 3.12 4.32 -6.61
N PHE A 162 2.29 3.68 -5.80
CA PHE A 162 2.49 2.33 -5.30
C PHE A 162 1.17 1.74 -4.86
N MET A 163 1.09 0.41 -4.80
CA MET A 163 -0.01 -0.31 -4.18
C MET A 163 0.39 -0.73 -2.77
N LEU A 164 -0.52 -0.58 -1.81
CA LEU A 164 -0.29 -0.99 -0.43
C LEU A 164 -1.56 -1.58 0.19
N GLY A 165 -1.41 -2.67 0.95
CA GLY A 165 -2.47 -3.28 1.74
C GLY A 165 -1.93 -3.80 3.08
N PRO A 166 -2.59 -3.49 4.21
CA PRO A 166 -2.19 -4.01 5.51
C PRO A 166 -2.65 -5.46 5.70
N THR A 167 -1.87 -6.24 6.44
CA THR A 167 -2.26 -7.59 6.88
C THR A 167 -2.66 -7.56 8.36
N PRO A 168 -3.37 -8.57 8.88
CA PRO A 168 -3.70 -8.63 10.31
C PRO A 168 -2.50 -9.03 11.19
N ARG A 169 -1.33 -9.34 10.61
CA ARG A 169 -0.16 -9.79 11.35
C ARG A 169 0.54 -8.64 12.06
N ILE A 170 1.04 -8.93 13.26
CA ILE A 170 1.78 -7.98 14.08
C ILE A 170 3.01 -8.70 14.60
N PRO A 171 4.23 -8.29 14.22
CA PRO A 171 5.44 -8.92 14.72
C PRO A 171 5.66 -8.60 16.21
N SER A 172 6.36 -9.49 16.90
CA SER A 172 6.73 -9.27 18.31
C SER A 172 7.72 -8.10 18.45
N PRO A 173 7.81 -7.44 19.63
CA PRO A 173 8.78 -6.37 19.87
C PRO A 173 10.22 -6.80 19.55
N ARG A 174 11.05 -5.85 19.11
CA ARG A 174 12.46 -6.09 18.77
C ARG A 174 13.24 -6.52 20.00
N LYS A 175 14.24 -7.38 19.83
CA LYS A 175 15.18 -7.71 20.91
C LYS A 175 15.92 -6.46 21.37
N ASP A 176 16.19 -6.37 22.66
CA ASP A 176 16.97 -5.28 23.24
C ASP A 176 18.44 -5.42 22.79
N PRO A 177 19.00 -4.43 22.06
CA PRO A 177 20.40 -4.49 21.61
C PRO A 177 21.40 -4.60 22.77
N ASP A 178 21.03 -4.14 23.96
CA ASP A 178 21.87 -4.19 25.16
C ASP A 178 21.69 -5.48 25.98
N SER A 179 20.77 -6.37 25.57
CA SER A 179 20.58 -7.66 26.22
C SER A 179 21.65 -8.67 25.77
N VAL A 180 22.53 -9.04 26.70
CA VAL A 180 23.50 -10.13 26.52
C VAL A 180 22.78 -11.48 26.67
N GLY A 181 22.29 -12.03 25.56
CA GLY A 181 21.63 -13.35 25.51
C GLY A 181 21.56 -13.95 24.10
N GLU A 182 21.97 -15.21 24.00
CA GLU A 182 22.20 -16.09 22.84
C GLU A 182 21.50 -15.76 21.51
N MET A 183 22.27 -15.89 20.41
CA MET A 183 21.79 -16.00 19.02
C MET A 183 20.93 -17.27 18.84
N GLY A 184 19.72 -17.27 19.40
CA GLY A 184 18.69 -18.27 19.17
C GLY A 184 17.86 -17.92 17.94
N ALA A 185 17.73 -18.89 17.03
CA ALA A 185 17.05 -18.82 15.74
C ALA A 185 15.75 -18.00 15.76
N ASP A 186 15.56 -17.18 14.71
CA ASP A 186 14.33 -16.46 14.40
C ASP A 186 13.15 -17.44 14.32
N THR A 187 12.50 -17.63 15.45
CA THR A 187 11.18 -18.22 15.50
C THR A 187 10.23 -17.04 15.48
N VAL A 188 9.59 -16.81 14.33
CA VAL A 188 8.38 -16.01 14.22
C VAL A 188 7.36 -16.60 15.20
N ARG A 189 7.37 -16.12 16.44
CA ARG A 189 6.33 -16.42 17.40
C ARG A 189 5.20 -15.43 17.14
N THR A 190 4.14 -15.94 16.54
CA THR A 190 2.82 -15.30 16.53
C THR A 190 2.36 -15.21 17.98
N SER A 191 2.76 -14.14 18.68
CA SER A 191 2.17 -13.84 19.98
C SER A 191 0.78 -13.28 19.71
N VAL A 192 -0.21 -14.16 19.76
CA VAL A 192 -1.60 -13.72 19.92
C VAL A 192 -1.70 -13.24 21.36
N SER A 193 -1.28 -11.99 21.59
CA SER A 193 -1.58 -11.28 22.82
C SER A 193 -3.09 -11.30 23.02
N SER A 194 -3.53 -11.94 24.10
CA SER A 194 -4.94 -12.05 24.50
C SER A 194 -5.55 -10.72 24.97
N ASP A 195 -4.81 -9.62 24.93
CA ASP A 195 -5.36 -8.28 25.12
C ASP A 195 -5.91 -7.75 23.78
N ALA A 196 -7.14 -8.14 23.50
CA ALA A 196 -7.94 -7.67 22.37
C ALA A 196 -8.30 -6.17 22.53
N ARG A 197 -7.31 -5.30 22.36
CA ARG A 197 -7.55 -3.98 21.75
C ARG A 197 -7.43 -4.18 20.25
N GLU A 198 -8.39 -3.67 19.49
CA GLU A 198 -8.23 -3.59 18.04
C GLU A 198 -6.87 -2.96 17.75
N PRO A 199 -6.00 -3.63 16.97
CA PRO A 199 -4.70 -3.07 16.71
C PRO A 199 -4.86 -1.75 15.97
N SER A 200 -4.02 -0.77 16.29
CA SER A 200 -4.06 0.56 15.66
C SER A 200 -4.14 0.42 14.14
N PRO A 201 -4.89 1.31 13.45
CA PRO A 201 -4.82 1.41 12.01
C PRO A 201 -3.36 1.56 11.57
N VAL A 202 -2.99 0.82 10.53
CA VAL A 202 -1.67 1.00 9.93
C VAL A 202 -1.64 2.38 9.29
N ASP A 203 -0.59 3.13 9.60
CA ASP A 203 -0.24 4.36 8.90
C ASP A 203 1.28 4.51 8.93
N LEU A 204 1.80 5.26 7.96
CA LEU A 204 3.23 5.47 7.77
C LEU A 204 3.46 6.80 7.07
N SER A 205 4.71 7.24 7.07
CA SER A 205 5.12 8.38 6.27
C SER A 205 5.86 7.93 5.02
N VAL A 206 5.68 8.67 3.93
CA VAL A 206 6.49 8.51 2.73
C VAL A 206 7.46 9.70 2.66
N GLU A 207 8.74 9.41 2.44
CA GLU A 207 9.81 10.39 2.41
C GLU A 207 10.55 10.34 1.07
N VAL A 208 10.92 11.51 0.54
CA VAL A 208 11.77 11.65 -0.64
C VAL A 208 13.02 12.42 -0.22
N THR A 209 14.19 12.04 -0.74
CA THR A 209 15.46 12.75 -0.49
C THR A 209 16.22 12.99 -1.79
N ASP A 210 16.74 14.20 -1.97
CA ASP A 210 17.58 14.57 -3.11
C ASP A 210 19.09 14.33 -2.87
N ALA A 211 19.90 14.58 -3.89
CA ALA A 211 21.34 14.37 -3.86
C ALA A 211 22.11 15.31 -2.91
N GLU A 212 21.51 16.43 -2.49
CA GLU A 212 22.08 17.36 -1.52
C GLU A 212 21.65 16.99 -0.07
N GLY A 213 20.85 15.93 0.08
CA GLY A 213 20.35 15.45 1.36
C GLY A 213 19.13 16.22 1.87
N VAL A 214 18.48 17.03 1.03
CA VAL A 214 17.20 17.66 1.39
C VAL A 214 16.11 16.60 1.35
N SER A 215 15.37 16.46 2.44
CA SER A 215 14.29 15.48 2.57
C SER A 215 12.95 16.16 2.87
N ALA A 216 11.86 15.58 2.35
CA ALA A 216 10.48 15.97 2.65
C ALA A 216 9.63 14.73 2.91
N ARG A 217 8.59 14.85 3.74
CA ARG A 217 7.83 13.70 4.24
C ARG A 217 6.33 13.98 4.36
N VAL A 218 5.52 13.19 3.69
CA VAL A 218 4.06 13.27 3.76
C VAL A 218 3.47 12.09 4.55
N THR A 219 2.29 12.26 5.15
CA THR A 219 1.59 11.16 5.83
C THR A 219 0.75 10.41 4.80
N LEU A 220 0.82 9.07 4.78
CA LEU A 220 0.14 8.28 3.75
C LEU A 220 -1.38 8.39 3.84
N SER A 221 -1.93 8.47 5.06
CA SER A 221 -3.37 8.60 5.29
C SER A 221 -4.01 9.86 4.71
N ASP A 222 -3.23 10.91 4.39
CA ASP A 222 -3.72 12.10 3.68
C ASP A 222 -4.15 11.77 2.24
N TYR A 223 -3.54 10.75 1.62
CA TYR A 223 -3.80 10.35 0.23
C TYR A 223 -4.83 9.24 0.11
N GLY A 224 -5.24 8.61 1.21
CA GLY A 224 -6.22 7.54 1.23
C GLY A 224 -6.23 6.82 2.57
N ALA A 225 -7.40 6.37 3.02
CA ALA A 225 -7.46 5.54 4.21
C ALA A 225 -6.81 4.18 3.94
N ILE A 226 -5.90 3.75 4.80
CA ILE A 226 -5.31 2.40 4.74
C ILE A 226 -6.31 1.44 5.40
N ARG A 227 -7.15 0.81 4.57
CA ARG A 227 -8.24 -0.06 5.03
C ARG A 227 -7.72 -1.47 5.26
N ARG A 228 -8.22 -2.12 6.31
CA ARG A 228 -8.03 -3.55 6.48
C ARG A 228 -8.90 -4.31 5.47
N PRO A 229 -8.45 -5.50 5.04
CA PRO A 229 -9.26 -6.39 4.25
C PRO A 229 -10.64 -6.64 4.88
N LEU A 230 -11.69 -6.59 4.05
CA LEU A 230 -13.04 -6.89 4.49
C LEU A 230 -13.19 -8.40 4.69
N GLU A 231 -13.68 -8.79 5.87
CA GLU A 231 -14.09 -10.16 6.12
C GLU A 231 -15.42 -10.45 5.39
N THR A 232 -15.44 -11.54 4.62
CA THR A 232 -16.57 -11.95 3.79
C THR A 232 -16.74 -13.46 3.81
N TYR A 233 -18.00 -13.87 3.91
CA TYR A 233 -18.42 -15.28 3.87
C TYR A 233 -19.24 -15.52 2.60
N VAL A 234 -18.86 -16.52 1.80
CA VAL A 234 -19.53 -16.85 0.53
C VAL A 234 -20.63 -17.87 0.74
N LEU A 235 -20.41 -18.87 1.59
CA LEU A 235 -21.34 -19.97 1.82
C LEU A 235 -22.00 -19.87 3.19
N ARG A 236 -23.28 -20.25 3.26
CA ARG A 236 -24.01 -20.31 4.54
C ARG A 236 -23.56 -21.46 5.43
N ARG A 237 -23.05 -22.54 4.83
CA ARG A 237 -22.56 -23.72 5.54
C ARG A 237 -21.11 -23.50 5.95
N ARG A 238 -20.90 -23.21 7.23
CA ARG A 238 -19.58 -22.93 7.81
C ARG A 238 -18.56 -24.04 7.57
N ASP A 239 -19.00 -25.29 7.63
CA ASP A 239 -18.12 -26.44 7.43
C ASP A 239 -17.57 -26.53 6.00
N ILE A 240 -18.37 -26.17 4.99
CA ILE A 240 -17.93 -26.12 3.59
C ILE A 240 -17.13 -24.84 3.34
N GLU A 241 -17.50 -23.73 3.98
CA GLU A 241 -16.75 -22.46 3.90
C GLU A 241 -15.30 -22.66 4.34
N SER A 242 -15.10 -23.20 5.55
CA SER A 242 -13.75 -23.44 6.10
C SER A 242 -12.93 -24.47 5.33
N GLN A 243 -13.56 -25.32 4.52
CA GLN A 243 -12.86 -26.25 3.61
C GLN A 243 -12.47 -25.60 2.28
N ARG A 244 -13.16 -24.54 1.87
CA ARG A 244 -12.97 -23.89 0.56
C ARG A 244 -12.14 -22.61 0.64
N PHE A 245 -12.08 -21.98 1.81
CA PHE A 245 -11.40 -20.72 2.02
C PHE A 245 -10.45 -20.87 3.21
N SER A 246 -9.16 -20.61 2.96
CA SER A 246 -8.13 -20.59 4.00
C SER A 246 -8.24 -19.33 4.84
N GLU A 247 -8.64 -18.23 4.22
CA GLU A 247 -8.89 -16.95 4.85
C GLU A 247 -10.31 -16.47 4.51
N HIS A 248 -10.92 -15.72 5.42
CA HIS A 248 -12.24 -15.13 5.17
C HIS A 248 -12.14 -13.69 4.65
N TRP A 249 -10.96 -13.26 4.22
CA TRP A 249 -10.69 -11.93 3.68
C TRP A 249 -9.73 -12.09 2.49
N GLU A 250 -9.75 -11.14 1.57
CA GLU A 250 -8.86 -11.13 0.41
C GLU A 250 -7.89 -9.95 0.53
N LEU A 251 -6.59 -10.20 0.36
CA LEU A 251 -5.63 -9.10 0.31
C LEU A 251 -5.75 -8.41 -1.05
N VAL A 252 -6.39 -7.25 -1.06
CA VAL A 252 -6.45 -6.37 -2.23
C VAL A 252 -5.69 -5.10 -1.91
N LEU A 253 -4.58 -4.87 -2.62
CA LEU A 253 -3.78 -3.67 -2.45
C LEU A 253 -4.49 -2.46 -3.05
N GLN A 254 -4.38 -1.31 -2.40
CA GLN A 254 -4.92 -0.03 -2.88
C GLN A 254 -3.80 0.78 -3.52
N THR A 255 -4.07 1.42 -4.67
CA THR A 255 -3.14 2.39 -5.24
C THR A 255 -3.14 3.68 -4.41
N PHE A 256 -1.96 4.13 -4.03
CA PHE A 256 -1.69 5.46 -3.53
C PHE A 256 -0.94 6.26 -4.60
N SER A 257 -1.39 7.48 -4.84
CA SER A 257 -0.77 8.41 -5.79
C SER A 257 -0.47 9.73 -5.10
N ILE A 258 0.80 9.99 -4.88
CA ILE A 258 1.33 11.14 -4.14
C ILE A 258 2.01 12.09 -5.14
N PRO A 259 1.45 13.28 -5.40
CA PRO A 259 2.09 14.30 -6.24
C PRO A 259 3.42 14.75 -5.67
N LEU A 260 4.47 14.79 -6.49
CA LEU A 260 5.79 15.24 -6.04
C LEU A 260 5.79 16.70 -5.59
N GLY A 261 4.88 17.52 -6.14
CA GLY A 261 4.65 18.89 -5.68
C GLY A 261 4.28 19.01 -4.20
N ASP A 262 3.65 17.99 -3.62
CA ASP A 262 3.25 18.01 -2.21
C ASP A 262 4.47 17.86 -1.27
N PHE A 263 5.56 17.26 -1.75
CA PHE A 263 6.85 17.23 -1.04
C PHE A 263 7.57 18.58 -1.13
N VAL A 264 7.55 19.23 -2.31
CA VAL A 264 8.14 20.56 -2.51
C VAL A 264 7.41 21.61 -1.66
N ALA A 265 6.10 21.48 -1.48
CA ALA A 265 5.33 22.36 -0.60
C ALA A 265 5.84 22.33 0.86
N GLN A 266 6.39 21.20 1.32
CA GLN A 266 7.02 21.10 2.65
C GLN A 266 8.48 21.51 2.66
N ALA A 267 9.24 21.20 1.61
CA ALA A 267 10.64 21.55 1.47
C ALA A 267 10.88 22.25 0.12
N PRO A 268 10.77 23.60 0.05
CA PRO A 268 10.91 24.36 -1.21
C PRO A 268 12.28 24.24 -1.89
N HIS A 269 13.29 23.75 -1.16
CA HIS A 269 14.65 23.52 -1.68
C HIS A 269 14.88 22.10 -2.21
N LEU A 270 13.89 21.21 -2.13
CA LEU A 270 13.97 19.86 -2.66
C LEU A 270 14.06 19.88 -4.18
N ASP A 271 15.15 19.37 -4.74
CA ASP A 271 15.32 19.26 -6.20
C ASP A 271 14.78 17.92 -6.70
N LEU A 272 13.57 17.97 -7.29
CA LEU A 272 12.90 16.80 -7.85
C LEU A 272 13.70 16.11 -8.98
N ARG A 273 14.59 16.84 -9.68
CA ARG A 273 15.43 16.28 -10.74
C ARG A 273 16.65 15.54 -10.20
N ARG A 274 16.89 15.65 -8.89
CA ARG A 274 18.04 15.05 -8.20
C ARG A 274 17.61 14.11 -7.07
N ILE A 275 16.39 13.59 -7.11
CA ILE A 275 15.94 12.56 -6.17
C ILE A 275 16.87 11.35 -6.23
N THR A 276 17.37 10.93 -5.07
CA THR A 276 18.26 9.76 -4.93
C THR A 276 17.62 8.65 -4.10
N SER A 277 16.57 8.95 -3.34
CA SER A 277 15.85 7.91 -2.60
C SER A 277 14.40 8.28 -2.29
N LEU A 278 13.61 7.21 -2.16
CA LEU A 278 12.26 7.19 -1.61
C LEU A 278 12.28 6.26 -0.40
N ALA A 279 11.55 6.58 0.66
CA ALA A 279 11.46 5.72 1.83
C ALA A 279 10.04 5.64 2.39
N PHE A 280 9.60 4.43 2.68
CA PHE A 280 8.45 4.14 3.53
C PHE A 280 8.97 4.11 4.97
N VAL A 281 8.55 5.08 5.77
CA VAL A 281 8.98 5.26 7.15
C VAL A 281 7.83 4.83 8.06
N PHE A 282 8.01 3.72 8.75
CA PHE A 282 6.97 3.11 9.60
C PHE A 282 6.94 3.77 10.98
N ASP A 283 6.57 5.05 11.04
CA ASP A 283 6.65 5.91 12.23
C ASP A 283 5.30 6.25 12.89
N LYS A 284 4.18 6.10 12.19
CA LYS A 284 2.84 6.45 12.73
C LYS A 284 2.22 5.32 13.54
N ALA A 285 2.38 4.07 13.10
CA ALA A 285 1.99 2.89 13.85
C ALA A 285 3.22 2.22 14.49
N HIS A 286 3.11 1.82 15.76
CA HIS A 286 4.25 1.21 16.47
C HIS A 286 4.59 -0.19 15.95
N ALA A 287 3.62 -0.91 15.41
CA ALA A 287 3.84 -2.23 14.82
C ALA A 287 2.77 -2.52 13.76
N GLY A 288 3.12 -3.36 12.80
CA GLY A 288 2.22 -3.79 11.74
C GLY A 288 2.95 -4.60 10.68
N GLU A 289 2.18 -5.03 9.68
CA GLU A 289 2.68 -5.65 8.47
C GLU A 289 1.86 -5.12 7.28
N VAL A 290 2.55 -4.81 6.19
CA VAL A 290 1.97 -4.38 4.92
C VAL A 290 2.58 -5.18 3.78
N SER A 291 1.80 -5.40 2.73
CA SER A 291 2.32 -5.76 1.42
C SER A 291 2.32 -4.52 0.54
N ILE A 292 3.43 -4.31 -0.17
CA ILE A 292 3.65 -3.18 -1.08
C ILE A 292 3.98 -3.74 -2.46
N ASP A 293 3.45 -3.13 -3.50
CA ASP A 293 3.65 -3.54 -4.89
C ASP A 293 3.66 -2.30 -5.82
N GLN A 294 4.14 -2.45 -7.05
CA GLN A 294 4.09 -1.45 -8.12
C GLN A 294 4.63 -0.07 -7.70
N ILE A 295 5.80 -0.03 -7.07
CA ILE A 295 6.44 1.23 -6.69
C ILE A 295 7.01 1.87 -7.95
N GLY A 296 6.64 3.10 -8.25
CA GLY A 296 7.15 3.80 -9.41
C GLY A 296 6.66 5.24 -9.53
N PHE A 297 7.04 5.91 -10.62
CA PHE A 297 6.57 7.25 -10.93
C PHE A 297 5.59 7.24 -12.08
N SER A 298 4.64 8.16 -12.08
CA SER A 298 3.69 8.31 -13.18
C SER A 298 3.53 9.77 -13.58
N ASP A 299 3.60 10.02 -14.88
CA ASP A 299 3.17 11.31 -15.43
C ASP A 299 1.68 11.20 -15.72
N LEU A 300 0.87 11.89 -14.92
CA LEU A 300 -0.57 11.90 -15.05
C LEU A 300 -1.02 13.10 -15.89
N ASP A 301 -2.07 12.91 -16.69
CA ASP A 301 -2.80 14.04 -17.25
C ASP A 301 -3.23 14.96 -16.09
N PRO A 302 -2.96 16.28 -16.14
CA PRO A 302 -3.30 17.21 -15.05
C PRO A 302 -4.77 17.14 -14.62
N ALA A 303 -5.67 16.73 -15.54
CA ALA A 303 -7.07 16.52 -15.23
C ALA A 303 -7.30 15.46 -14.14
N PHE A 304 -6.44 14.43 -13.97
CA PHE A 304 -6.52 13.48 -12.86
C PHE A 304 -6.33 14.11 -11.47
N LEU A 305 -5.64 15.25 -11.43
CA LEU A 305 -5.33 15.98 -10.20
C LEU A 305 -6.27 17.18 -9.98
N SER A 306 -7.18 17.46 -10.93
CA SER A 306 -8.06 18.63 -10.93
C SER A 306 -9.12 18.62 -9.82
N ALA A 307 -9.48 17.44 -9.32
CA ALA A 307 -10.33 17.26 -8.16
C ALA A 307 -9.56 16.44 -7.12
N ARG A 308 -9.16 17.10 -6.03
CA ARG A 308 -8.59 16.44 -4.85
C ARG A 308 -9.60 16.52 -3.73
N VAL A 309 -9.72 15.44 -2.96
CA VAL A 309 -10.39 15.52 -1.66
C VAL A 309 -9.43 16.26 -0.75
N GLU A 310 -9.81 17.48 -0.36
CA GLU A 310 -9.06 18.21 0.67
C GLU A 310 -8.99 17.34 1.92
N SER A 311 -7.79 17.20 2.48
CA SER A 311 -7.61 16.56 3.77
C SER A 311 -8.50 17.33 4.75
N SER A 312 -9.48 16.64 5.32
CA SER A 312 -10.34 17.22 6.34
C SER A 312 -9.45 17.71 7.48
N GLU A 313 -9.25 19.02 7.59
CA GLU A 313 -8.67 19.65 8.76
C GLU A 313 -9.43 19.11 9.98
N LYS A 314 -8.69 18.47 10.88
CA LYS A 314 -9.16 18.10 12.22
C LYS A 314 -8.47 19.00 13.22
#